data_AF-A0A150HLM3-F1
#
_entry.id   AF-A0A150HLM3-F1
#
_cell.length_a   1.000
_cell.length_b   1.000
_cell.length_c   1.000
_cell.angle_alpha   90.00
_cell.angle_beta   90.00
_cell.angle_gamma   90.00
#
_symmetry.space_group_name_H-M   'P 1'
#
loop_
_entity.id
_entity.type
_entity.pdbx_description
1 polymer ?
#
loop_
_entity_poly.entity_id
_entity_poly.type
_entity_poly.pdbx_seq_one_letter_code
_entity_poly.pdbx_strand_id
1 'polypeptide(L)' 'MTTVLTEHNIEDAINKGEVKSLIHHLENVIVQKALIKTHGNITKAAELVRMNRGTVRKILERAEG' A
#
# COMPACT_ATOMS: atom_id res chain seq x y z
N MET A 1 8.10 -9.77 -7.47
CA MET A 1 7.69 -8.40 -7.82
C MET A 1 8.35 -7.43 -6.84
N THR A 2 9.31 -6.67 -7.35
CA THR A 2 10.08 -5.64 -6.64
C THR A 2 9.48 -4.32 -7.07
N THR A 3 8.74 -3.64 -6.19
CA THR A 3 8.15 -2.34 -6.54
C THR A 3 9.26 -1.30 -6.45
N VAL A 4 9.78 -0.87 -7.59
CA VAL A 4 10.72 0.25 -7.70
C VAL A 4 9.91 1.46 -8.11
N LEU A 5 9.56 2.31 -7.13
CA LEU A 5 9.01 3.63 -7.42
C LEU A 5 10.16 4.51 -7.92
N THR A 6 10.10 4.96 -9.17
CA THR A 6 11.09 5.87 -9.74
C THR A 6 10.58 7.31 -9.69
N GLU A 7 11.50 8.28 -9.80
CA GLU A 7 11.17 9.70 -9.92
C GLU A 7 10.22 9.96 -11.10
N HIS A 8 10.48 9.32 -12.24
CA HIS A 8 9.62 9.40 -13.42
C HIS A 8 8.17 8.97 -13.15
N ASN A 9 7.94 7.95 -12.31
CA ASN A 9 6.58 7.54 -11.95
C ASN A 9 5.85 8.59 -11.10
N ILE A 10 6.58 9.34 -10.28
CA ILE A 10 6.02 10.42 -9.46
C ILE A 10 5.66 11.60 -10.36
N GLU A 11 6.56 12.00 -11.26
CA GLU A 11 6.32 13.06 -12.24
C GLU A 11 5.11 12.75 -13.12
N ASP A 12 5.04 11.53 -13.64
CA ASP A 12 3.92 11.06 -14.45
C ASP A 12 2.59 11.14 -13.68
N ALA A 13 2.57 10.69 -12.43
CA ALA A 13 1.36 10.75 -11.61
C ALA A 13 0.92 12.19 -11.32
N ILE A 14 1.86 13.13 -11.17
CA ILE A 14 1.56 14.56 -11.04
C ILE A 14 0.97 15.09 -12.34
N ASN A 15 1.63 14.83 -13.48
CA ASN A 15 1.23 15.34 -14.79
C ASN A 15 -0.15 14.81 -15.23
N LYS A 16 -0.48 13.57 -14.86
CA LYS A 16 -1.75 12.91 -15.18
C LYS A 16 -2.85 13.16 -14.14
N GLY A 17 -2.54 13.81 -13.01
CA GLY A 17 -3.48 13.99 -11.90
C GLY A 17 -3.82 12.71 -11.13
N GLU A 18 -2.93 11.69 -11.18
CA GLU A 18 -3.14 10.34 -10.66
C GLU A 18 -2.40 10.09 -9.32
N VAL A 19 -1.90 11.15 -8.67
CA VAL A 19 -1.14 11.06 -7.40
C VAL A 19 -1.83 10.19 -6.34
N LYS A 20 -3.15 10.31 -6.21
CA LYS A 20 -3.93 9.52 -5.24
C LYS A 20 -3.90 8.02 -5.55
N SER A 21 -3.94 7.66 -6.84
CA SER A 21 -3.84 6.27 -7.29
C SER A 21 -2.46 5.69 -6.96
N LEU A 22 -1.40 6.48 -7.20
CA LEU A 22 -0.04 6.08 -6.86
C LEU A 22 0.14 5.83 -5.36
N ILE A 23 -0.39 6.73 -4.52
CA ILE A 23 -0.36 6.56 -3.06
C ILE A 23 -1.09 5.28 -2.64
N HIS A 24 -2.32 5.06 -3.15
CA HIS A 24 -3.07 3.84 -2.82
C HIS A 24 -2.33 2.57 -3.26
N HIS A 25 -1.67 2.59 -4.43
CA HIS A 25 -0.87 1.46 -4.88
C HIS A 25 0.30 1.17 -3.92
N LEU A 26 1.01 2.21 -3.47
CA LEU A 26 2.09 2.07 -2.50
C LEU A 26 1.59 1.55 -1.14
N GLU A 27 0.47 2.09 -0.65
CA GLU A 27 -0.19 1.61 0.56
C GLU A 27 -0.53 0.11 0.47
N ASN A 28 -1.12 -0.31 -0.66
CA ASN A 28 -1.43 -1.71 -0.93
C ASN A 28 -0.17 -2.58 -0.91
N VAL A 29 0.88 -2.19 -1.64
CA VAL A 29 2.14 -2.95 -1.68
C VAL A 29 2.75 -3.09 -0.27
N ILE A 30 2.80 -2.02 0.50
CA ILE A 30 3.35 -2.01 1.86
C ILE A 30 2.56 -2.96 2.77
N VAL A 31 1.23 -2.85 2.76
CA VAL A 31 0.34 -3.71 3.57
C VAL A 31 0.47 -5.18 3.17
N GLN A 32 0.51 -5.49 1.87
CA GLN A 32 0.66 -6.87 1.39
C GLN A 32 1.99 -7.48 1.83
N LYS A 33 3.09 -6.72 1.74
CA LYS A 33 4.40 -7.17 2.23
C LYS A 33 4.40 -7.38 3.75
N ALA A 34 3.71 -6.54 4.50
CA ALA A 34 3.56 -6.71 5.94
C ALA A 34 2.77 -7.98 6.28
N LEU A 35 1.66 -8.24 5.58
CA LEU A 35 0.88 -9.46 5.76
C LEU A 35 1.68 -10.72 5.43
N ILE A 36 2.48 -10.71 4.37
CA ILE A 36 3.39 -11.83 4.06
C ILE A 36 4.35 -12.08 5.22
N LYS A 37 4.96 -11.01 5.78
CA LYS A 37 5.88 -11.11 6.93
C LYS A 37 5.22 -11.59 8.21
N THR A 38 3.92 -11.34 8.38
CA THR A 38 3.17 -11.72 9.59
C THR A 38 2.27 -12.93 9.38
N HIS A 39 2.46 -13.67 8.27
CA HIS A 39 1.68 -14.85 7.91
C HIS A 39 0.16 -14.60 7.90
N GLY A 40 -0.26 -13.47 7.32
CA GLY A 40 -1.67 -13.08 7.19
C GLY A 40 -2.28 -12.48 8.46
N ASN A 41 -1.51 -12.31 9.55
CA ASN A 41 -2.04 -11.66 10.75
C ASN A 41 -2.15 -10.14 10.56
N ILE A 42 -3.38 -9.66 10.36
CA ILE A 42 -3.71 -8.26 10.10
C ILE A 42 -3.30 -7.35 11.26
N THR A 43 -3.51 -7.76 12.51
CA THR A 43 -3.14 -6.95 13.69
C THR A 43 -1.63 -6.75 13.74
N LYS A 44 -0.85 -7.83 13.60
CA LYS A 44 0.62 -7.74 13.56
C LYS A 44 1.12 -6.98 12.34
N ALA A 45 0.47 -7.11 11.19
CA ALA A 45 0.83 -6.35 10.00
C ALA A 45 0.64 -4.85 10.23
N ALA A 46 -0.49 -4.47 10.84
CA ALA A 46 -0.81 -3.10 11.20
C ALA A 46 0.20 -2.51 12.20
N GLU A 47 0.60 -3.29 13.22
CA GLU A 47 1.68 -2.93 14.15
C GLU A 47 3.01 -2.73 13.41
N LEU A 48 3.36 -3.64 12.50
CA LEU A 48 4.61 -3.61 11.74
C LEU A 48 4.74 -2.35 10.86
N VAL A 49 3.64 -1.91 10.24
CA VAL A 49 3.62 -0.70 9.40
C VAL A 49 3.18 0.56 10.15
N ARG A 50 2.98 0.46 11.48
CA ARG A 50 2.51 1.55 12.36
C ARG A 50 1.23 2.22 11.86
N MET A 51 0.27 1.42 11.39
CA MET A 51 -1.04 1.89 10.97
C MET A 51 -2.13 1.32 11.87
N ASN A 52 -3.26 2.01 11.94
CA ASN A 52 -4.45 1.46 12.59
C ASN A 52 -4.93 0.21 11.84
N ARG A 53 -5.34 -0.83 12.57
CA ARG A 53 -5.92 -2.06 11.98
C ARG A 53 -7.07 -1.77 11.01
N GLY A 54 -7.92 -0.80 11.34
CA GLY A 54 -9.04 -0.38 10.47
C GLY A 54 -8.57 0.25 9.16
N THR A 55 -7.46 0.99 9.17
CA THR A 55 -6.86 1.56 7.95
C THR A 55 -6.30 0.47 7.06
N VAL A 56 -5.55 -0.48 7.64
CA VAL A 56 -5.04 -1.66 6.91
C VAL A 56 -6.18 -2.44 6.26
N ARG A 57 -7.28 -2.66 6.98
CA ARG A 57 -8.46 -3.34 6.44
C ARG A 57 -9.08 -2.59 5.26
N LYS A 58 -9.26 -1.26 5.36
CA LYS A 58 -9.77 -0.44 4.25
C LYS A 58 -8.86 -0.46 3.03
N ILE A 59 -7.54 -0.50 3.24
CA ILE A 59 -6.55 -0.61 2.16
C ILE A 59 -6.76 -1.96 1.44
N LEU A 60 -6.90 -3.06 2.17
CA LEU A 60 -7.18 -4.38 1.60
C LEU A 60 -8.51 -4.44 0.84
N GLU A 61 -9.58 -3.90 1.41
CA GLU A 61 -10.91 -3.88 0.77
C GLU A 61 -10.90 -3.10 -0.55
N ARG A 62 -10.09 -2.06 -0.69
CA ARG A 62 -9.90 -1.32 -1.96
C ARG A 62 -9.08 -2.08 -3.00
N ALA A 63 -8.28 -3.06 -2.58
CA ALA A 63 -7.45 -3.85 -3.48
C ALA A 63 -8.20 -5.07 -4.05
N GLU A 64 -9.29 -5.49 -3.39
CA GLU A 64 -10.14 -6.62 -3.77
C GLU A 64 -11.31 -6.23 -4.68
N GLY A 65 -11.62 -4.93 -4.80
CA GLY A 65 -12.65 -4.37 -5.68
C GLY A 65 -12.07 -3.64 -6.88
#